data_AF-A0A3N5LUQ2-F1
#
_entry.id   AF-A0A3N5LUQ2-F1
#
_cell.length_a   1.000
_cell.length_b   1.000
_cell.length_c   1.000
_cell.angle_alpha   90.00
_cell.angle_beta   90.00
_cell.angle_gamma   90.00
#
_symmetry.space_group_name_H-M   'P 1'
#
loop_
_entity.id
_entity.type
_entity.pdbx_description
1 polymer ?
#
loop_
_entity_poly.entity_id
_entity_poly.type
_entity_poly.pdbx_seq_one_letter_code
_entity_poly.pdbx_strand_id
1 'polypeptide(L)'
;MNFLAPAAFILTLLLPVIVALYLLKLRRTEQVVSSVFLWRRMVRDVEANAPWQRLRRNLLMFLQLLFLAALILALAQPFTWMEGASGQAVILIIDTSASMAATDTPPSRIEAAKNQARQLVDGLPDDARVPVIAV
;
A
#
# COMPACT_ATOMS: atom_id res chain seq x y z
N MET A 1 -0.29 -2.37 11.28
CA MET A 1 0.10 -2.30 9.85
C MET A 1 1.53 -1.82 9.83
N ASN A 2 2.45 -2.67 9.38
CA ASN A 2 3.84 -2.30 9.21
C ASN A 2 4.11 -2.09 7.71
N PHE A 3 5.23 -1.46 7.40
CA PHE A 3 5.68 -1.20 6.03
C PHE A 3 7.01 -1.89 5.82
N LEU A 4 7.16 -2.62 4.71
CA LEU A 4 8.44 -3.26 4.36
C LEU A 4 9.46 -2.21 3.90
N ALA A 5 9.00 -1.13 3.26
CA ALA A 5 9.84 -0.08 2.71
C ALA A 5 9.44 1.32 3.23
N PRO A 6 9.72 1.64 4.51
CA PRO A 6 9.35 2.95 5.09
C PRO A 6 10.06 4.13 4.40
N ALA A 7 11.21 3.90 3.76
CA ALA A 7 11.92 4.94 2.99
C ALA A 7 11.10 5.48 1.81
N ALA A 8 10.11 4.73 1.30
CA ALA A 8 9.22 5.18 0.23
C ALA A 8 8.48 6.48 0.58
N PHE A 9 8.24 6.75 1.87
CA PHE A 9 7.59 7.98 2.31
C PHE A 9 8.40 9.24 2.02
N ILE A 10 9.72 9.16 1.79
CA ILE A 10 10.52 10.32 1.36
C ILE A 10 9.98 10.92 0.06
N LEU A 11 9.43 10.09 -0.83
CA LEU A 11 8.82 10.52 -2.09
C LEU A 11 7.58 11.40 -1.89
N THR A 12 6.98 11.44 -0.70
CA THR A 12 5.89 12.40 -0.41
C THR A 12 6.33 13.85 -0.55
N LEU A 13 7.64 14.14 -0.49
CA LEU A 13 8.18 15.46 -0.79
C LEU A 13 7.89 15.92 -2.23
N LEU A 14 7.59 15.02 -3.16
CA LEU A 14 7.18 15.35 -4.52
C LEU A 14 5.76 15.94 -4.60
N LEU A 15 4.88 15.65 -3.64
CA LEU A 15 3.51 16.20 -3.59
C LEU A 15 3.52 17.75 -3.50
N PRO A 16 4.20 18.39 -2.52
CA PRO A 16 4.27 19.84 -2.46
C PRO A 16 5.02 20.44 -3.65
N VAL A 17 5.97 19.72 -4.26
CA VAL A 17 6.65 20.17 -5.48
C VAL A 17 5.67 20.27 -6.65
N ILE A 18 4.80 19.28 -6.86
CA ILE A 18 3.76 19.33 -7.91
C ILE A 18 2.82 20.51 -7.65
N VAL A 19 2.37 20.70 -6.41
CA VAL A 19 1.51 21.83 -6.04
C VAL A 19 2.21 23.16 -6.31
N ALA A 20 3.48 23.30 -5.91
CA ALA A 20 4.28 24.50 -6.13
C ALA A 20 4.43 24.80 -7.63
N LEU A 21 4.74 23.79 -8.47
CA LEU A 21 4.82 23.96 -9.92
C LEU A 21 3.49 24.44 -10.53
N TYR A 22 2.35 23.97 -10.02
CA TYR A 22 1.03 24.42 -10.47
C TYR A 22 0.69 25.85 -10.02
N LEU A 23 1.11 26.25 -8.82
CA LEU A 23 0.94 27.62 -8.32
C LEU A 23 1.84 28.61 -9.07
N LEU A 24 3.09 28.22 -9.34
CA LEU A 24 4.09 29.02 -10.06
C LEU A 24 3.83 29.09 -11.56
N LYS A 25 3.01 28.18 -12.13
CA LYS A 25 2.66 28.19 -13.55
C LYS A 25 1.78 29.40 -13.89
N LEU A 26 2.42 30.48 -14.33
CA LEU A 26 1.75 31.69 -14.77
C LEU A 26 1.15 31.49 -16.16
N ARG A 27 -0.13 31.12 -16.23
CA ARG A 27 -0.89 31.14 -17.49
C ARG A 27 -1.30 32.57 -17.81
N ARG A 28 -0.55 33.23 -18.69
CA ARG A 28 -1.00 34.49 -19.31
C ARG A 28 -1.99 34.13 -20.41
N THR A 29 -3.27 34.32 -20.14
CA THR A 29 -4.29 34.29 -21.19
C THR A 29 -4.39 35.69 -21.77
N GLU A 30 -3.94 35.86 -23.01
CA GLU A 30 -4.17 37.11 -23.74
C GLU A 30 -5.67 37.22 -24.02
N GLN A 31 -6.29 38.27 -23.46
CA GLN A 31 -7.66 38.63 -23.75
C GLN A 31 -7.66 39.99 -24.44
N VAL A 32 -8.29 40.07 -25.60
CA VAL A 32 -8.48 41.33 -26.32
C VAL A 32 -9.63 42.07 -25.67
N VAL A 33 -9.34 43.26 -25.11
CA VAL A 33 -10.32 44.08 -24.40
C VAL A 33 -10.46 45.41 -25.12
N SER A 34 -11.70 45.84 -25.38
CA SER A 34 -12.03 47.06 -26.13
C SER A 34 -11.81 48.37 -25.35
N SER A 35 -11.50 48.31 -24.05
CA SER A 35 -11.20 49.50 -23.23
C SER A 35 -10.20 49.20 -22.11
N VAL A 36 -9.12 50.01 -22.06
CA VAL A 36 -8.04 49.90 -21.05
C VAL A 36 -8.49 50.32 -19.65
N PHE A 37 -9.53 51.16 -19.55
CA PHE A 37 -9.96 51.78 -18.29
C PHE A 37 -10.72 50.80 -17.38
N LEU A 38 -11.59 49.96 -17.96
CA LEU A 38 -12.35 48.93 -17.21
C LEU A 38 -11.44 47.78 -16.73
N TRP A 39 -10.38 47.49 -17.48
CA TRP A 39 -9.43 46.43 -17.15
C TRP A 39 -8.64 46.71 -15.87
N ARG A 40 -8.19 47.96 -15.66
CA ARG A 40 -7.42 48.36 -14.46
C ARG A 40 -8.19 48.18 -13.14
N ARG A 41 -9.52 48.18 -13.17
CA ARG A 41 -10.35 47.97 -11.97
C ARG A 41 -10.55 46.49 -11.66
N MET A 42 -10.65 45.62 -12.68
CA MET A 42 -10.78 44.16 -12.53
C MET A 42 -9.48 43.46 -12.09
N VAL A 43 -8.31 43.95 -12.53
CA VAL A 43 -7.02 43.30 -12.23
C VAL A 43 -6.72 43.27 -10.72
N ARG A 44 -7.16 44.28 -9.96
CA ARG A 44 -6.85 44.38 -8.51
C ARG A 44 -7.61 43.39 -7.61
N ASP A 45 -8.82 42.97 -8.00
CA ASP A 45 -9.62 42.02 -7.20
C ASP A 45 -9.26 40.56 -7.46
N VAL A 46 -8.64 40.26 -8.60
CA VAL A 46 -8.27 38.89 -8.99
C VAL A 46 -6.96 38.44 -8.32
N GLU A 47 -6.05 39.36 -7.98
CA GLU A 47 -4.71 39.02 -7.48
C GLU A 47 -4.71 38.35 -6.09
N ALA A 48 -5.62 38.72 -5.19
CA ALA A 48 -5.59 38.22 -3.80
C ALA A 48 -6.03 36.74 -3.67
N ASN A 49 -6.96 36.26 -4.52
CA ASN A 49 -7.50 34.90 -4.46
C ASN A 49 -7.11 33.99 -5.65
N ALA A 50 -6.37 34.52 -6.63
CA ALA A 50 -5.92 33.77 -7.80
C ALA A 50 -5.21 32.43 -7.49
N PRO A 51 -4.27 32.31 -6.53
CA PRO A 51 -3.56 31.05 -6.32
C PRO A 51 -4.48 29.93 -5.81
N TRP A 52 -5.36 30.23 -4.85
CA TRP A 52 -6.31 29.27 -4.30
C TRP A 52 -7.47 28.93 -5.26
N GLN A 53 -7.93 29.89 -6.08
CA GLN A 53 -8.92 29.61 -7.13
C GLN A 53 -8.36 28.71 -8.24
N ARG A 54 -7.07 28.85 -8.59
CA ARG A 54 -6.41 27.95 -9.56
C ARG A 54 -6.34 26.52 -9.05
N LEU A 55 -6.10 26.32 -7.76
CA LEU A 55 -6.03 25.00 -7.14
C LEU A 55 -7.40 24.30 -7.17
N ARG A 56 -8.48 25.03 -6.84
CA ARG A 56 -9.85 24.48 -6.82
C ARG A 56 -10.35 24.03 -8.20
N ARG A 57 -9.84 24.60 -9.29
CA ARG A 57 -10.38 24.38 -10.64
C ARG A 57 -9.61 23.35 -11.46
N ASN A 58 -8.64 22.66 -10.87
CA ASN A 58 -7.70 21.81 -11.61
C ASN A 58 -7.83 20.33 -11.23
N LEU A 59 -8.88 19.68 -11.75
CA LEU A 59 -9.13 18.25 -11.55
C LEU A 59 -7.91 17.38 -11.90
N LEU A 60 -7.18 17.76 -12.97
CA LEU A 60 -5.99 17.03 -13.41
C LEU A 60 -4.87 17.04 -12.38
N MET A 61 -4.70 18.14 -11.64
CA MET A 61 -3.70 18.23 -10.57
C MET A 61 -4.06 17.28 -9.42
N PHE A 62 -5.33 17.26 -9.01
CA PHE A 62 -5.78 16.32 -7.97
C PHE A 62 -5.59 14.86 -8.41
N LEU A 63 -5.85 14.56 -9.68
CA LEU A 63 -5.63 13.22 -10.23
C LEU A 63 -4.14 12.81 -10.18
N GLN A 64 -3.24 13.74 -10.51
CA GLN A 64 -1.79 13.50 -10.41
C GLN A 64 -1.34 13.29 -8.97
N LEU A 65 -1.86 14.08 -8.03
CA LEU A 65 -1.54 13.91 -6.60
C LEU A 65 -2.07 12.57 -6.06
N LEU A 66 -3.29 12.19 -6.42
CA LEU A 66 -3.88 10.91 -6.05
C LEU A 66 -3.07 9.75 -6.62
N PHE A 67 -2.71 9.83 -7.90
CA PHE A 67 -1.89 8.83 -8.56
C PHE A 67 -0.53 8.67 -7.87
N LEU A 68 0.15 9.78 -7.60
CA LEU A 68 1.44 9.75 -6.90
C LEU A 68 1.31 9.19 -5.48
N ALA A 69 0.26 9.56 -4.75
CA ALA A 69 0.00 9.01 -3.41
C ALA A 69 -0.25 7.49 -3.46
N ALA A 70 -1.03 7.00 -4.44
CA ALA A 70 -1.26 5.58 -4.64
C ALA A 70 0.06 4.85 -4.98
N LEU A 71 0.92 5.47 -5.78
CA LEU A 71 2.22 4.91 -6.17
C LEU A 71 3.18 4.83 -4.97
N ILE A 72 3.20 5.86 -4.12
CA ILE A 72 3.97 5.86 -2.87
C ILE A 72 3.46 4.77 -1.92
N LEU A 73 2.14 4.61 -1.78
CA LEU A 73 1.56 3.55 -0.97
C LEU A 73 1.89 2.15 -1.50
N ALA A 74 1.84 1.96 -2.82
CA ALA A 74 2.23 0.69 -3.45
C ALA A 74 3.71 0.38 -3.19
N LEU A 75 4.59 1.37 -3.28
CA LEU A 75 6.03 1.23 -2.99
C LEU A 75 6.32 1.02 -1.51
N ALA A 76 5.53 1.62 -0.60
CA ALA A 76 5.70 1.44 0.83
C ALA A 76 5.39 0.00 1.30
N GLN A 77 4.70 -0.78 0.47
CA GLN A 77 4.33 -2.18 0.72
C GLN A 77 3.71 -2.37 2.12
N PRO A 78 2.51 -1.82 2.35
CA PRO A 78 1.79 -2.03 3.61
C PRO A 78 1.49 -3.51 3.77
N PHE A 79 1.87 -4.06 4.92
CA PHE A 79 1.58 -5.44 5.27
C PHE A 79 0.93 -5.53 6.64
N THR A 80 0.13 -6.59 6.78
CA THR A 80 -0.49 -7.00 8.03
C THR A 80 -0.07 -8.42 8.33
N TRP A 81 0.33 -8.67 9.56
CA TRP A 81 0.49 -10.04 10.05
C TRP A 81 -0.89 -10.68 10.06
N MET A 82 -1.10 -11.65 9.18
CA MET A 82 -2.28 -12.50 9.19
C MET A 82 -1.88 -13.79 9.86
N GLU A 83 -2.48 -14.09 11.01
CA GLU A 83 -2.32 -15.38 11.66
C GLU A 83 -3.12 -16.41 10.86
N GLY A 84 -2.43 -17.35 10.23
CA GLY A 84 -3.04 -18.39 9.40
C GLY A 84 -2.09 -18.85 8.29
N ALA A 85 -2.12 -20.14 7.98
CA ALA A 85 -1.35 -20.71 6.89
C ALA A 85 -1.96 -20.27 5.55
N SER A 86 -1.57 -19.10 5.08
CA SER A 86 -1.99 -18.54 3.77
C SER A 86 -1.04 -18.94 2.63
N GLY A 87 -0.11 -19.86 2.91
CA GLY A 87 0.83 -20.36 1.92
C GLY A 87 0.18 -21.41 1.02
N GLN A 88 0.23 -21.21 -0.30
CA GLN A 88 -0.16 -22.22 -1.29
C GLN A 88 0.69 -23.49 -1.24
N ALA A 89 1.82 -23.49 -0.52
CA ALA A 89 2.67 -24.64 -0.32
C ALA A 89 3.19 -24.70 1.12
N VAL A 90 2.89 -25.78 1.83
CA VAL A 90 3.40 -26.06 3.19
C VAL A 90 4.12 -27.39 3.17
N ILE A 91 5.40 -27.41 3.52
CA ILE A 91 6.17 -28.66 3.65
C ILE A 91 6.05 -29.15 5.08
N LEU A 92 5.43 -30.31 5.26
CA LEU A 92 5.32 -30.95 6.57
C LEU A 92 6.46 -31.97 6.73
N ILE A 93 7.26 -31.78 7.78
CA ILE A 93 8.34 -32.71 8.14
C ILE A 93 7.96 -33.37 9.46
N ILE A 94 7.77 -34.69 9.45
CA ILE A 94 7.44 -35.48 10.64
C ILE A 94 8.64 -36.36 10.97
N ASP A 95 9.22 -36.17 12.15
CA ASP A 95 10.22 -37.06 12.71
C ASP A 95 9.56 -38.40 13.10
N THR A 96 10.14 -39.51 12.64
CA THR A 96 9.73 -40.90 12.85
C THR A 96 10.80 -41.72 13.57
N SER A 97 11.78 -41.06 14.18
CA SER A 97 12.79 -41.68 15.03
C SER A 97 12.17 -42.49 16.18
N ALA A 98 12.92 -43.46 16.71
CA ALA A 98 12.47 -44.32 17.81
C ALA A 98 12.03 -43.52 19.06
N SER A 99 12.61 -42.34 19.30
CA SER A 99 12.20 -41.42 20.37
C SER A 99 10.77 -40.91 20.23
N MET A 100 10.21 -40.88 19.02
CA MET A 100 8.85 -40.40 18.77
C MET A 100 7.77 -41.40 19.21
N ALA A 101 8.15 -42.65 19.51
CA ALA A 101 7.28 -43.64 20.14
C ALA A 101 7.11 -43.41 21.66
N ALA A 102 7.80 -42.43 22.25
CA ALA A 102 7.66 -42.08 23.66
C ALA A 102 6.23 -41.59 23.99
N THR A 103 5.76 -41.95 25.18
CA THR A 103 4.39 -41.70 25.68
C THR A 103 4.31 -40.60 26.73
N ASP A 104 5.39 -39.83 26.89
CA ASP A 104 5.43 -38.64 27.77
C ASP A 104 4.46 -37.54 27.31
N THR A 105 4.08 -37.55 26.03
CA THR A 105 2.90 -36.85 25.51
C THR A 105 1.84 -37.89 25.14
N PRO A 106 0.67 -37.94 25.80
CA PRO A 106 -0.38 -38.88 25.45
C PRO A 106 -0.96 -38.60 24.05
N PRO A 107 -1.27 -39.62 23.24
CA PRO A 107 -1.00 -41.05 23.45
C PRO A 107 0.43 -41.47 23.08
N SER A 108 1.10 -40.74 22.19
CA SER A 108 2.55 -40.78 21.96
C SER A 108 2.97 -39.48 21.27
N ARG A 109 4.26 -39.12 21.32
CA ARG A 109 4.78 -37.92 20.63
C ARG A 109 4.44 -37.92 19.14
N ILE A 110 4.53 -39.07 18.48
CA ILE A 110 4.18 -39.21 17.06
C ILE A 110 2.69 -38.97 16.80
N GLU A 111 1.80 -39.45 17.67
CA GLU A 111 0.36 -39.20 17.53
C GLU A 111 0.01 -37.74 17.80
N ALA A 112 0.66 -37.10 18.77
CA ALA A 112 0.52 -35.67 19.01
C ALA A 112 0.97 -34.85 17.79
N ALA A 113 2.09 -35.20 17.17
CA ALA A 113 2.58 -34.57 15.95
C ALA A 113 1.62 -34.74 14.77
N LYS A 114 1.05 -35.95 14.57
CA LYS A 114 0.02 -36.20 13.55
C LYS A 114 -1.23 -35.35 13.76
N ASN A 115 -1.68 -35.19 15.01
CA ASN A 115 -2.87 -34.40 15.32
C ASN A 115 -2.64 -32.91 15.06
N GLN A 116 -1.47 -32.38 15.43
CA GLN A 116 -1.10 -31.01 15.09
C GLN A 116 -1.00 -30.81 13.58
N ALA A 117 -0.39 -31.76 12.86
CA ALA A 117 -0.32 -31.73 11.41
C ALA A 117 -1.71 -31.68 10.75
N ARG A 118 -2.66 -32.48 11.23
CA ARG A 118 -4.06 -32.46 10.74
C ARG A 118 -4.71 -31.10 10.98
N GLN A 119 -4.59 -30.54 12.19
CA GLN A 119 -5.13 -29.20 12.50
C GLN A 119 -4.55 -28.12 11.59
N LEU A 120 -3.27 -28.24 11.23
CA LEU A 120 -2.59 -27.32 10.32
C LEU A 120 -3.13 -27.46 8.89
N VAL A 121 -3.37 -28.69 8.42
CA VAL A 121 -3.97 -28.97 7.11
C VAL A 121 -5.44 -28.55 7.04
N ASP A 122 -6.20 -28.76 8.10
CA ASP A 122 -7.61 -28.33 8.18
C ASP A 122 -7.75 -26.80 8.13
N GLY A 123 -6.69 -26.06 8.50
CA GLY A 123 -6.62 -24.60 8.40
C GLY A 123 -6.11 -24.08 7.05
N LEU A 124 -5.75 -24.95 6.11
CA LEU A 124 -5.23 -24.57 4.79
C LEU A 124 -6.36 -24.39 3.75
N PRO A 125 -6.16 -23.54 2.73
CA PRO A 125 -7.03 -23.48 1.55
C PRO A 125 -7.09 -24.81 0.78
N ASP A 126 -8.21 -25.08 0.11
CA ASP A 126 -8.43 -26.31 -0.67
C ASP A 126 -7.41 -26.55 -1.80
N ASP A 127 -6.77 -25.48 -2.31
CA ASP A 127 -5.77 -25.54 -3.37
C ASP A 127 -4.32 -25.68 -2.84
N ALA A 128 -4.14 -25.75 -1.52
CA ALA A 128 -2.82 -25.84 -0.90
C ALA A 128 -2.14 -27.19 -1.18
N ARG A 129 -0.87 -27.13 -1.58
CA ARG A 129 -0.03 -28.32 -1.77
C ARG A 129 0.73 -28.63 -0.49
N VAL A 130 0.54 -29.84 0.05
CA VAL A 130 1.17 -30.27 1.30
C VAL A 130 2.01 -31.53 1.07
N PRO A 131 3.26 -31.42 0.59
CA PRO A 131 4.18 -32.55 0.61
C PRO A 131 4.54 -32.92 2.06
N VAL A 132 4.45 -34.21 2.37
CA VAL A 132 4.81 -34.77 3.68
C VAL A 132 6.10 -35.56 3.55
N ILE A 133 7.06 -35.24 4.40
CA ILE A 133 8.36 -35.93 4.49
C ILE A 133 8.45 -36.55 5.88
N ALA A 134 8.61 -37.88 5.92
CA ALA A 134 8.92 -38.61 7.14
C ALA A 134 10.44 -38.80 7.23
N VAL A 135 11.04 -38.45 8.37
CA VAL A 135 12.49 -38.51 8.63
C VAL A 135 12.79 -39.47 9.77
#